data_AF-A0A3A4YR31-F1
#
_entry.id   AF-A0A3A4YR31-F1
#
_cell.length_a   1.000
_cell.length_b   1.000
_cell.length_c   1.000
_cell.angle_alpha   90.00
_cell.angle_beta   90.00
_cell.angle_gamma   90.00
#
_symmetry.space_group_name_H-M   'P 1'
#
loop_
_entity.id
_entity.type
_entity.pdbx_description
1 polymer ?
#
loop_
_entity_poly.entity_id
_entity_poly.type
_entity_poly.pdbx_seq_one_letter_code
_entity_poly.pdbx_strand_id
1 'polypeptide(L)'
;MGPLYKYGWFDFSYSLQLAVLIGFCFGLLLERAGFGNPRKLTAIFYLRDFAVLKVMFTAIVVCMLGLLYFSVLGWLDLEKIYLLPTFIWPQIVGGLALGVGFIMGGYCPTTSVVATVSGKLDGLVFLAGMVIGSLIFAELFPLLEGFYNAGAMGAIRLSDFFGIQSGIVAFLVCIMAVGAFWLVERVEKRFGDPETLPEGGSKFKTIGAIVILILGLALAFLNPDGPASPGQESVKGADAKATTLDAPRSQAAPAAEGFKIVHDEGC
;
A
#
# COMPACT_ATOMS: atom_id res chain seq x y z
N MET A 1 9.77 7.89 1.95
CA MET A 1 9.94 9.32 1.65
C MET A 1 8.67 9.83 0.99
N GLY A 2 8.07 10.90 1.50
CA GLY A 2 6.90 11.51 0.86
C GLY A 2 7.27 12.07 -0.53
N PRO A 3 6.34 12.10 -1.50
CA PRO A 3 6.59 12.59 -2.85
C PRO A 3 7.06 14.06 -2.89
N LEU A 4 6.79 14.83 -1.83
CA LEU A 4 7.25 16.21 -1.64
C LEU A 4 8.78 16.35 -1.51
N TYR A 5 9.52 15.29 -1.17
CA TYR A 5 10.98 15.30 -1.17
C TYR A 5 11.55 15.51 -2.57
N LYS A 6 10.89 14.95 -3.61
CA LYS A 6 11.32 15.07 -5.01
C LYS A 6 11.05 16.45 -5.62
N TYR A 7 10.35 17.32 -4.90
CA TYR A 7 10.15 18.72 -5.28
C TYR A 7 11.20 19.65 -4.66
N GLY A 8 12.10 19.17 -3.80
CA GLY A 8 13.17 19.97 -3.20
C GLY A 8 12.72 20.94 -2.10
N TRP A 9 11.47 20.82 -1.62
CA TRP A 9 10.89 21.76 -0.64
C TRP A 9 11.27 21.46 0.81
N PHE A 10 11.80 20.28 1.12
CA PHE A 10 12.13 19.86 2.49
C PHE A 10 13.54 19.26 2.58
N ASP A 11 14.30 19.72 3.57
CA ASP A 11 15.58 19.10 3.95
C ASP A 11 15.39 17.63 4.38
N PHE A 12 16.43 16.81 4.26
CA PHE A 12 16.42 15.39 4.68
C PHE A 12 16.02 15.25 6.15
N SER A 13 16.49 16.18 6.98
CA SER A 13 16.20 16.21 8.41
C SER A 13 14.71 16.41 8.72
N TYR A 14 14.04 17.32 7.99
CA TYR A 14 12.61 17.57 8.16
C TYR A 14 11.75 16.39 7.69
N SER A 15 12.17 15.73 6.61
CA SER A 15 11.47 14.55 6.08
C SER A 15 11.46 13.39 7.08
N LEU A 16 12.57 13.19 7.80
CA LEU A 16 12.70 12.13 8.80
C LEU A 16 11.87 12.44 10.06
N GLN A 17 11.84 13.70 10.49
CA GLN A 17 11.00 14.17 11.60
C GLN A 17 9.51 13.99 11.28
N LEU A 18 9.08 14.38 10.07
CA LEU A 18 7.70 14.18 9.62
C LEU A 18 7.32 12.70 9.53
N ALA A 19 8.23 11.84 9.06
CA ALA A 19 7.98 10.40 9.02
C ALA A 19 7.75 9.81 10.43
N VAL A 20 8.54 10.23 11.42
CA VAL A 20 8.35 9.83 12.83
C VAL A 20 7.02 10.35 13.37
N LEU A 21 6.69 11.63 13.10
CA LEU A 21 5.43 12.22 13.57
C LEU A 21 4.20 11.53 12.97
N ILE A 22 4.21 11.27 11.66
CA ILE A 22 3.11 10.59 10.97
C ILE A 22 2.99 9.15 11.45
N GLY A 23 4.12 8.43 11.61
CA GLY A 23 4.13 7.08 12.16
C GLY A 23 3.57 7.02 13.58
N PHE A 24 3.95 7.97 14.44
CA PHE A 24 3.43 8.08 15.80
C PHE A 24 1.91 8.36 15.81
N CYS A 25 1.44 9.34 15.02
CA CYS A 25 0.02 9.64 14.89
C CYS A 25 -0.77 8.44 14.36
N PHE A 26 -0.23 7.73 13.37
CA PHE A 26 -0.87 6.53 12.81
C PHE A 26 -0.97 5.41 13.85
N GLY A 27 0.10 5.14 14.60
CA GLY A 27 0.09 4.17 15.69
C GLY A 27 -0.92 4.53 16.79
N LEU A 28 -1.00 5.80 17.18
CA LEU A 28 -1.97 6.30 18.16
C LEU A 28 -3.41 6.11 17.68
N LEU A 29 -3.70 6.39 16.40
CA LEU A 29 -5.02 6.16 15.82
C LEU A 29 -5.40 4.67 15.80
N LEU A 30 -4.46 3.78 15.48
CA LEU A 30 -4.70 2.33 15.49
C LEU A 30 -4.95 1.79 16.91
N GLU A 31 -4.22 2.30 17.90
CA GLU A 31 -4.43 1.93 19.31
C GLU A 31 -5.79 2.44 19.80
N ARG A 32 -6.16 3.68 19.45
CA ARG A 32 -7.48 4.25 19.76
C ARG A 32 -8.63 3.52 19.07
N ALA A 33 -8.40 2.98 17.88
CA ALA A 33 -9.37 2.12 17.19
C ALA A 33 -9.51 0.73 17.84
N GLY A 34 -8.60 0.36 18.75
CA GLY A 34 -8.59 -0.93 19.44
C GLY A 34 -8.04 -2.08 18.58
N PHE A 35 -7.32 -1.78 17.49
CA PHE A 35 -6.76 -2.80 16.60
C PHE A 35 -5.53 -3.51 17.18
N GLY A 36 -5.05 -3.09 18.35
CA GLY A 36 -4.07 -3.86 19.12
C GLY A 36 -4.66 -5.15 19.74
N ASN A 37 -5.97 -5.39 19.70
CA ASN A 37 -6.60 -6.59 20.26
C ASN A 37 -6.87 -7.66 19.17
N PRO A 38 -6.28 -8.87 19.27
CA PRO A 38 -6.40 -9.89 18.24
C PRO A 38 -7.83 -10.46 18.15
N ARG A 39 -8.60 -10.41 19.25
CA ARG A 39 -10.01 -10.81 19.25
C ARG A 39 -10.86 -9.92 18.34
N LYS A 40 -10.54 -8.63 18.27
CA LYS A 40 -11.25 -7.67 17.40
C LYS A 40 -10.90 -7.88 15.93
N LEU A 41 -9.65 -8.22 15.64
CA LEU A 41 -9.19 -8.49 14.28
C LEU A 41 -9.73 -9.81 13.73
N THR A 42 -9.82 -10.85 14.57
CA THR A 42 -10.32 -12.17 14.17
C THR A 42 -11.84 -12.27 14.18
N ALA A 43 -12.55 -11.36 14.88
CA ALA A 43 -14.01 -11.32 14.94
C ALA A 43 -14.70 -11.20 13.56
N ILE A 44 -13.99 -10.66 12.56
CA ILE A 44 -14.47 -10.61 11.17
C ILE A 44 -14.70 -12.01 10.58
N PHE A 45 -13.82 -12.98 10.89
CA PHE A 45 -13.95 -14.36 10.41
C PHE A 45 -15.08 -15.10 11.12
N TYR A 46 -15.42 -14.69 12.33
CA TYR A 46 -16.56 -15.18 13.09
C TYR A 46 -17.86 -14.43 12.79
N LEU A 47 -17.84 -13.48 11.84
CA LEU A 47 -18.97 -12.64 11.43
C LEU A 47 -19.62 -11.87 12.60
N ARG A 48 -18.88 -11.64 13.71
CA ARG A 48 -19.39 -10.91 14.89
C ARG A 48 -19.20 -9.40 14.79
N ASP A 49 -18.02 -8.96 14.33
CA ASP A 49 -17.65 -7.55 14.24
C ASP A 49 -17.04 -7.24 12.86
N PHE A 50 -17.68 -6.34 12.11
CA PHE A 50 -17.21 -5.88 10.79
C PHE A 50 -16.54 -4.50 10.82
N ALA A 51 -16.22 -3.97 12.01
CA ALA A 51 -15.58 -2.66 12.16
C ALA A 51 -14.24 -2.59 11.41
N VAL A 52 -13.44 -3.65 11.43
CA VAL A 52 -12.13 -3.69 10.74
C VAL A 52 -12.30 -3.50 9.23
N LEU A 53 -13.24 -4.23 8.62
CA LEU A 53 -13.51 -4.15 7.19
C LEU A 53 -13.96 -2.72 6.83
N LYS A 54 -14.88 -2.14 7.61
CA LYS A 54 -15.36 -0.77 7.37
C LYS A 54 -14.23 0.26 7.43
N VAL A 55 -13.41 0.23 8.48
CA VAL A 55 -12.36 1.24 8.69
C VAL A 55 -11.23 1.11 7.66
N MET A 56 -10.80 -0.11 7.33
CA MET A 56 -9.75 -0.31 6.32
C MET A 56 -10.24 0.10 4.93
N PHE A 57 -11.47 -0.26 4.60
CA PHE A 57 -12.01 0.02 3.29
C PHE A 57 -12.35 1.52 3.10
N THR A 58 -12.84 2.21 4.14
CA THR A 58 -12.96 3.68 4.08
C THR A 58 -11.59 4.34 3.95
N ALA A 59 -10.58 3.88 4.68
CA ALA A 59 -9.22 4.42 4.60
C ALA A 59 -8.64 4.27 3.19
N ILE A 60 -8.85 3.12 2.53
CA ILE A 60 -8.43 2.90 1.14
C ILE A 60 -9.10 3.90 0.19
N VAL A 61 -10.43 4.06 0.29
CA VAL A 61 -11.19 4.97 -0.59
C VAL A 61 -10.78 6.42 -0.36
N VAL A 62 -10.63 6.84 0.89
CA VAL A 62 -10.18 8.20 1.25
C VAL A 62 -8.76 8.45 0.75
N CYS A 63 -7.85 7.48 0.88
CA CYS A 63 -6.49 7.60 0.37
C CYS A 63 -6.46 7.69 -1.16
N MET A 64 -7.23 6.85 -1.86
CA MET A 64 -7.33 6.88 -3.32
C MET A 64 -7.85 8.23 -3.82
N LEU A 65 -8.94 8.73 -3.22
CA LEU A 65 -9.49 10.04 -3.57
C LEU A 65 -8.50 11.16 -3.25
N GLY A 66 -7.89 11.14 -2.07
CA GLY A 66 -6.90 12.14 -1.65
C GLY A 66 -5.71 12.23 -2.61
N LEU A 67 -5.16 11.09 -3.04
CA LEU A 67 -4.08 11.04 -4.02
C LEU A 67 -4.48 11.65 -5.37
N LEU A 68 -5.68 11.34 -5.86
CA LEU A 68 -6.18 11.89 -7.13
C LEU A 68 -6.47 13.40 -7.03
N TYR A 69 -7.00 13.88 -5.91
CA TYR A 69 -7.17 15.31 -5.69
C TYR A 69 -5.85 16.07 -5.65
N PHE A 70 -4.86 15.54 -4.93
CA PHE A 70 -3.53 16.15 -4.91
C PHE A 70 -2.86 16.13 -6.28
N SER A 71 -3.17 15.14 -7.11
CA SER A 71 -2.73 15.10 -8.51
C SER A 71 -3.38 16.19 -9.36
N VAL A 72 -4.71 16.36 -9.30
CA VAL A 72 -5.42 17.41 -10.06
C VAL A 72 -5.02 18.82 -9.60
N LEU A 73 -4.72 19.00 -8.31
CA LEU A 73 -4.22 20.27 -7.76
C LEU A 73 -2.75 20.56 -8.12
N GLY A 74 -2.06 19.64 -8.80
CA GLY A 74 -0.66 19.77 -9.20
C GLY A 74 0.34 19.66 -8.04
N TRP A 75 -0.11 19.25 -6.85
CA TRP A 75 0.75 19.08 -5.67
C TRP A 75 1.51 17.76 -5.70
N LEU A 76 1.04 16.79 -6.50
CA LEU A 76 1.55 15.44 -6.49
C LEU A 76 1.55 14.84 -7.90
N ASP A 77 2.74 14.62 -8.43
CA ASP A 77 2.95 14.00 -9.74
C ASP A 77 2.91 12.47 -9.63
N LEU A 78 1.89 11.86 -10.26
CA LEU A 78 1.65 10.42 -10.26
C LEU A 78 2.73 9.63 -11.04
N GLU A 79 3.51 10.30 -11.89
CA GLU A 79 4.60 9.69 -12.65
C GLU A 79 5.84 9.48 -11.77
N LYS A 80 5.99 10.30 -10.73
CA LYS A 80 7.08 10.21 -9.76
C LYS A 80 6.83 9.19 -8.65
N ILE A 81 5.62 8.62 -8.59
CA ILE A 81 5.28 7.58 -7.61
C ILE A 81 5.85 6.25 -8.08
N TYR A 82 6.58 5.59 -7.18
CA TYR A 82 7.04 4.23 -7.43
C TYR A 82 5.86 3.26 -7.36
N LEU A 83 5.53 2.62 -8.48
CA LEU A 83 4.59 1.51 -8.51
C LEU A 83 5.32 0.20 -8.39
N LEU A 84 4.81 -0.68 -7.54
CA LEU A 84 5.36 -2.01 -7.40
C LEU A 84 4.97 -2.83 -8.64
N PRO A 85 5.93 -3.51 -9.27
CA PRO A 85 5.64 -4.42 -10.38
C PRO A 85 4.75 -5.57 -9.90
N THR A 86 3.82 -5.97 -10.77
CA THR A 86 2.87 -7.05 -10.49
C THR A 86 3.46 -8.38 -10.95
N PHE A 87 3.67 -9.28 -10.00
CA PHE A 87 4.09 -10.65 -10.24
C PHE A 87 3.03 -11.61 -9.72
N ILE A 88 2.24 -12.20 -10.62
CA ILE A 88 1.01 -12.91 -10.24
C ILE A 88 1.30 -14.12 -9.35
N TRP A 89 2.24 -14.98 -9.74
CA TRP A 89 2.56 -16.21 -9.02
C TRP A 89 3.10 -15.98 -7.61
N PRO A 90 4.17 -15.18 -7.42
CA PRO A 90 4.68 -14.92 -6.08
C PRO A 90 3.72 -14.07 -5.24
N GLN A 91 2.88 -13.21 -5.84
CA GLN A 91 1.85 -12.48 -5.07
C GLN A 91 0.76 -13.41 -4.54
N ILE A 92 0.32 -14.42 -5.32
CA ILE A 92 -0.65 -15.41 -4.83
C ILE A 92 -0.05 -16.24 -3.69
N VAL A 93 1.17 -16.76 -3.87
CA VAL A 93 1.83 -17.58 -2.85
C VAL A 93 2.15 -16.76 -1.60
N GLY A 94 2.69 -15.55 -1.78
CA GLY A 94 2.98 -14.62 -0.69
C GLY A 94 1.71 -14.19 0.06
N GLY A 95 0.63 -13.88 -0.67
CA GLY A 95 -0.66 -13.55 -0.08
C GLY A 95 -1.26 -14.71 0.73
N LEU A 96 -1.13 -15.95 0.23
CA LEU A 96 -1.57 -17.14 0.96
C LEU A 96 -0.73 -17.38 2.21
N ALA A 97 0.60 -17.26 2.13
CA ALA A 97 1.49 -17.39 3.28
C ALA A 97 1.22 -16.31 4.36
N LEU A 98 1.04 -15.06 3.95
CA LEU A 98 0.63 -13.98 4.85
C LEU A 98 -0.76 -14.23 5.45
N GLY A 99 -1.69 -14.77 4.68
CA GLY A 99 -3.03 -15.16 5.16
C GLY A 99 -2.98 -16.25 6.23
N VAL A 100 -2.18 -17.29 6.03
CA VAL A 100 -1.94 -18.34 7.03
C VAL A 100 -1.32 -17.74 8.30
N GLY A 101 -0.33 -16.87 8.16
CA GLY A 101 0.26 -16.14 9.28
C GLY A 101 -0.76 -15.30 10.05
N PHE A 102 -1.66 -14.61 9.33
CA PHE A 102 -2.72 -13.82 9.95
C PHE A 102 -3.72 -14.66 10.74
N ILE A 103 -4.10 -15.84 10.24
CA ILE A 103 -5.01 -16.76 10.95
C ILE A 103 -4.34 -17.33 12.21
N MET A 104 -3.07 -17.69 12.12
CA MET A 104 -2.31 -18.27 13.24
C MET A 104 -2.00 -17.23 14.33
N GLY A 105 -1.62 -16.01 13.92
CA GLY A 105 -1.18 -14.95 14.83
C GLY A 105 -2.26 -13.97 15.27
N GLY A 106 -3.36 -13.85 14.52
CA GLY A 106 -4.44 -12.89 14.80
C GLY A 106 -4.04 -11.41 14.64
N TYR A 107 -2.87 -11.13 14.06
CA TYR A 107 -2.34 -9.79 13.83
C TYR A 107 -1.86 -9.61 12.39
N CYS A 108 -2.07 -8.41 11.85
CA CYS A 108 -1.49 -8.00 10.58
C CYS A 108 -0.15 -7.28 10.85
N PRO A 109 0.72 -7.10 9.85
CA PRO A 109 2.11 -6.70 10.10
C PRO A 109 2.22 -5.34 10.80
N THR A 110 1.23 -4.46 10.64
CA THR A 110 1.23 -3.16 11.28
C THR A 110 0.56 -3.17 12.66
N THR A 111 -0.47 -3.99 12.85
CA THR A 111 -1.14 -4.09 14.17
C THR A 111 -0.33 -4.86 15.20
N SER A 112 0.57 -5.75 14.77
CA SER A 112 1.51 -6.43 15.67
C SER A 112 2.50 -5.46 16.33
N VAL A 113 2.98 -4.46 15.59
CA VAL A 113 3.85 -3.40 16.14
C VAL A 113 3.10 -2.60 17.19
N VAL A 114 1.86 -2.18 16.87
CA VAL A 114 1.00 -1.45 17.81
C VAL A 114 0.73 -2.29 19.06
N ALA A 115 0.34 -3.57 18.90
CA ALA A 115 0.08 -4.47 20.01
C ALA A 115 1.31 -4.67 20.91
N THR A 116 2.50 -4.74 20.32
CA THR A 116 3.77 -4.86 21.06
C THR A 116 4.03 -3.62 21.91
N VAL A 117 3.86 -2.42 21.35
CA VAL A 117 4.04 -1.15 22.06
C VAL A 117 2.98 -0.99 23.18
N SER A 118 1.78 -1.50 22.97
CA SER A 118 0.70 -1.52 23.97
C SER A 118 0.90 -2.57 25.07
N GLY A 119 2.03 -3.28 25.09
CA GLY A 119 2.41 -4.21 26.14
C GLY A 119 1.83 -5.61 26.00
N LYS A 120 1.31 -5.99 24.82
CA LYS A 120 0.78 -7.34 24.60
C LYS A 120 1.88 -8.29 24.16
N LEU A 121 2.08 -9.34 24.94
CA LEU A 121 3.07 -10.39 24.66
C LEU A 121 2.76 -11.13 23.35
N ASP A 122 1.48 -11.34 23.03
CA ASP A 122 1.08 -11.99 21.77
C ASP A 122 1.59 -11.22 20.54
N GLY A 123 1.52 -9.88 20.58
CA GLY A 123 2.05 -9.02 19.53
C GLY A 123 3.56 -9.09 19.40
N LEU A 124 4.28 -9.19 20.53
CA LEU A 124 5.73 -9.30 20.56
C LEU A 124 6.22 -10.61 19.93
N VAL A 125 5.56 -11.74 20.26
CA VAL A 125 5.89 -13.05 19.67
C VAL A 125 5.66 -13.03 18.16
N PHE A 126 4.54 -12.45 17.71
CA PHE A 126 4.26 -12.32 16.28
C PHE A 126 5.28 -11.42 15.57
N LEU A 127 5.66 -10.30 16.19
CA LEU A 127 6.67 -9.39 15.64
C LEU A 127 8.04 -10.08 15.52
N ALA A 128 8.46 -10.83 16.53
CA ALA A 128 9.69 -11.63 16.48
C ALA A 128 9.62 -12.69 15.36
N GLY A 129 8.49 -13.40 15.25
CA GLY A 129 8.27 -14.38 14.18
C GLY A 129 8.33 -13.75 12.79
N MET A 130 7.80 -12.54 12.61
CA MET A 130 7.87 -11.78 11.35
C MET A 130 9.30 -11.40 11.00
N VAL A 131 10.09 -10.92 11.97
CA VAL A 131 11.50 -10.56 11.77
C VAL A 131 12.33 -11.80 11.42
N ILE A 132 12.12 -12.91 12.13
CA ILE A 132 12.83 -14.16 11.83
C ILE A 132 12.41 -14.69 10.45
N GLY A 133 11.11 -14.65 10.12
CA GLY A 133 10.59 -15.06 8.83
C GLY A 133 11.14 -14.24 7.67
N SER A 134 11.28 -12.92 7.83
CA SER A 134 11.84 -12.05 6.79
C SER A 134 13.34 -12.30 6.58
N LEU A 135 14.09 -12.60 7.65
CA LEU A 135 15.51 -12.98 7.56
C LEU A 135 15.69 -14.33 6.85
N ILE A 136 14.87 -15.33 7.21
CA ILE A 136 14.89 -16.65 6.54
C ILE A 136 14.55 -16.48 5.04
N PHE A 137 13.55 -15.65 4.73
CA PHE A 137 13.19 -15.37 3.34
C PHE A 137 14.33 -14.68 2.58
N ALA A 138 15.06 -13.75 3.21
CA ALA A 138 16.20 -13.08 2.58
C ALA A 138 17.33 -14.06 2.21
N GLU A 139 17.63 -15.04 3.07
CA GLU A 139 18.63 -16.09 2.79
C GLU A 139 18.15 -17.10 1.75
N LEU A 140 16.84 -17.38 1.70
CA LEU A 140 16.26 -18.32 0.75
C LEU A 140 15.97 -17.67 -0.62
N PHE A 141 15.98 -16.34 -0.69
CA PHE A 141 15.75 -15.56 -1.90
C PHE A 141 16.57 -16.01 -3.13
N PRO A 142 17.91 -16.24 -3.06
CA PRO A 142 18.68 -16.68 -4.22
C PRO A 142 18.22 -18.03 -4.81
N LEU A 143 17.64 -18.91 -3.99
CA LEU A 143 17.08 -20.18 -4.44
C LEU A 143 15.67 -20.02 -5.04
N LEU A 144 14.96 -18.97 -4.63
CA LEU A 144 13.60 -18.64 -5.05
C LEU A 144 13.54 -17.65 -6.21
N GLU A 145 14.66 -17.08 -6.64
CA GLU A 145 14.73 -16.01 -7.66
C GLU A 145 14.03 -16.42 -8.97
N GLY A 146 14.21 -17.68 -9.40
CA GLY A 146 13.55 -18.22 -10.60
C GLY A 146 12.02 -18.29 -10.48
N PHE A 147 11.50 -18.48 -9.27
CA PHE A 147 10.05 -18.46 -8.99
C PHE A 147 9.55 -17.03 -8.73
N TYR A 148 10.38 -16.17 -8.13
CA TYR A 148 10.05 -14.78 -7.80
C TYR A 148 9.88 -13.92 -9.05
N ASN A 149 10.67 -14.16 -10.09
CA ASN A 149 10.56 -13.46 -11.37
C ASN A 149 9.50 -14.08 -12.31
N ALA A 150 8.84 -15.18 -11.90
CA ALA A 150 7.86 -15.86 -12.74
C ALA A 150 6.56 -15.04 -12.84
N GLY A 151 6.17 -14.68 -14.07
CA GLY A 151 4.93 -13.94 -14.33
C GLY A 151 5.04 -12.43 -14.11
N ALA A 152 6.18 -11.84 -14.47
CA ALA A 152 6.37 -10.40 -14.52
C ALA A 152 5.37 -9.76 -15.50
N MET A 153 4.36 -9.07 -14.97
CA MET A 153 3.39 -8.32 -15.77
C MET A 153 3.72 -6.83 -15.83
N GLY A 154 4.77 -6.40 -15.12
CA GLY A 154 5.11 -4.98 -14.96
C GLY A 154 4.15 -4.25 -14.01
N ALA A 155 4.30 -2.93 -13.90
CA ALA A 155 3.46 -2.10 -13.04
C ALA A 155 2.14 -1.72 -13.74
N ILE A 156 1.21 -2.67 -13.84
CA ILE A 156 -0.11 -2.45 -14.46
C ILE A 156 -1.04 -1.77 -13.46
N ARG A 157 -1.62 -0.62 -13.83
CA ARG A 157 -2.71 0.02 -13.07
C ARG A 157 -4.07 -0.52 -13.52
N LEU A 158 -5.08 -0.42 -12.65
CA LEU A 158 -6.47 -0.74 -13.02
C LEU A 158 -6.97 0.10 -14.22
N SER A 159 -6.48 1.33 -14.35
CA SER A 159 -6.72 2.21 -15.50
C SER A 159 -6.19 1.64 -16.81
N ASP A 160 -5.04 0.98 -16.76
CA ASP A 160 -4.32 0.50 -17.95
C ASP A 160 -4.93 -0.82 -18.43
N PHE A 161 -5.42 -1.64 -17.50
CA PHE A 161 -6.10 -2.90 -17.82
C PHE A 161 -7.49 -2.66 -18.46
N PHE A 162 -8.23 -1.66 -17.97
CA PHE A 162 -9.54 -1.32 -18.53
C PHE A 162 -9.46 -0.35 -19.72
N GLY A 163 -8.32 0.35 -19.92
CA GLY A 163 -8.19 1.40 -20.93
C GLY A 163 -9.10 2.60 -20.69
N ILE A 164 -9.56 2.78 -19.44
CA ILE A 164 -10.53 3.80 -19.04
C ILE A 164 -9.80 4.93 -18.31
N GLN A 165 -10.25 6.17 -18.55
CA GLN A 165 -9.80 7.38 -17.85
C GLN A 165 -9.78 7.19 -16.32
N SER A 166 -8.68 7.60 -15.69
CA SER A 166 -8.43 7.41 -14.25
C SER A 166 -9.56 7.96 -13.37
N GLY A 167 -10.16 9.09 -13.77
CA GLY A 167 -11.32 9.68 -13.09
C GLY A 167 -12.57 8.79 -13.08
N ILE A 168 -12.84 8.07 -14.17
CA ILE A 168 -14.00 7.16 -14.27
C ILE A 168 -13.73 5.89 -13.45
N VAL A 169 -12.50 5.38 -13.44
CA VAL A 169 -12.10 4.26 -12.58
C VAL A 169 -12.27 4.63 -11.11
N ALA A 170 -11.86 5.83 -10.70
CA ALA A 170 -12.06 6.33 -9.35
C ALA A 170 -13.54 6.41 -8.96
N PHE A 171 -14.40 6.88 -9.87
CA PHE A 171 -15.83 6.91 -9.66
C PHE A 171 -16.44 5.50 -9.54
N LEU A 172 -16.04 4.54 -10.38
CA LEU A 172 -16.46 3.14 -10.28
C LEU A 172 -16.03 2.51 -8.96
N VAL A 173 -14.81 2.77 -8.50
CA VAL A 173 -14.34 2.30 -7.19
C VAL A 173 -15.15 2.93 -6.05
N CYS A 174 -15.53 4.20 -6.16
CA CYS A 174 -16.43 4.83 -5.18
C CYS A 174 -17.82 4.17 -5.15
N ILE A 175 -18.39 3.84 -6.32
CA ILE A 175 -19.66 3.11 -6.40
C ILE A 175 -19.52 1.72 -5.79
N MET A 176 -18.49 0.97 -6.20
CA MET A 176 -18.18 -0.34 -5.63
C MET A 176 -18.03 -0.22 -4.12
N ALA A 177 -17.42 0.87 -3.65
CA ALA A 177 -17.20 1.04 -2.23
C ALA A 177 -18.50 1.26 -1.46
N VAL A 178 -19.39 2.11 -1.96
CA VAL A 178 -20.73 2.29 -1.40
C VAL A 178 -21.51 0.97 -1.42
N GLY A 179 -21.40 0.19 -2.50
CA GLY A 179 -21.98 -1.15 -2.59
C GLY A 179 -21.43 -2.11 -1.53
N ALA A 180 -20.12 -2.10 -1.28
CA ALA A 180 -19.50 -2.91 -0.24
C ALA A 180 -19.95 -2.49 1.17
N PHE A 181 -20.05 -1.18 1.45
CA PHE A 181 -20.61 -0.71 2.73
C PHE A 181 -22.06 -1.14 2.93
N TRP A 182 -22.88 -1.05 1.86
CA TRP A 182 -24.26 -1.51 1.89
C TRP A 182 -24.36 -3.02 2.13
N LEU A 183 -23.48 -3.81 1.50
CA LEU A 183 -23.41 -5.26 1.69
C LEU A 183 -23.02 -5.61 3.12
N VAL A 184 -22.00 -4.93 3.68
CA VAL A 184 -21.56 -5.14 5.06
C VAL A 184 -22.68 -4.83 6.05
N GLU A 185 -23.42 -3.73 5.87
CA GLU A 185 -24.58 -3.43 6.71
C GLU A 185 -25.68 -4.49 6.58
N ARG A 186 -25.87 -5.05 5.38
CA ARG A 186 -26.87 -6.10 5.16
C ARG A 186 -26.47 -7.41 5.83
N VAL A 187 -25.17 -7.74 5.83
CA VAL A 187 -24.63 -8.90 6.52
C VAL A 187 -24.68 -8.71 8.04
N GLU A 188 -24.34 -7.52 8.55
CA GLU A 188 -24.46 -7.19 9.97
C GLU A 188 -25.90 -7.29 10.47
N LYS A 189 -26.89 -6.81 9.71
CA LYS A 189 -28.31 -6.95 10.08
C LYS A 189 -28.80 -8.42 10.12
N ARG A 190 -28.07 -9.33 9.49
CA ARG A 190 -28.42 -10.75 9.37
C ARG A 190 -27.66 -11.64 10.35
N PHE A 191 -26.42 -11.27 10.69
CA PHE A 191 -25.49 -12.12 11.46
C PHE A 191 -24.78 -11.39 12.62
N GLY A 192 -24.87 -10.05 12.70
CA GLY A 192 -24.14 -9.26 13.69
C GLY A 192 -24.87 -9.15 15.03
N ASP A 193 -24.09 -9.15 16.11
CA ASP A 193 -24.58 -8.93 17.48
C ASP A 193 -24.91 -7.44 17.71
N PRO A 194 -26.15 -7.11 18.15
CA PRO A 194 -26.59 -5.72 18.31
C PRO A 194 -25.87 -4.93 19.42
N GLU A 195 -25.18 -5.59 20.36
CA GLU A 195 -24.46 -4.92 21.46
C GLU A 195 -23.14 -4.26 21.06
N THR A 196 -22.48 -4.71 19.98
CA THR A 196 -21.17 -4.19 19.56
C THR A 196 -21.25 -3.13 18.46
N LEU A 197 -22.43 -2.89 17.91
CA LEU A 197 -22.64 -1.96 16.81
C LEU A 197 -22.79 -0.53 17.36
N PRO A 198 -21.90 0.42 17.05
CA PRO A 198 -22.21 1.81 17.28
C PRO A 198 -23.41 2.17 16.42
N GLU A 199 -24.51 2.57 17.07
CA GLU A 199 -25.69 3.17 16.42
C GLU A 199 -25.32 4.56 15.88
N GLY A 200 -24.40 4.61 14.92
CA GLY A 200 -24.12 5.83 14.17
C GLY A 200 -25.38 6.25 13.44
N GLY A 201 -25.88 7.45 13.72
CA GLY A 201 -27.11 7.97 13.14
C GLY A 201 -27.12 7.79 11.62
N SER A 202 -28.19 7.15 11.10
CA SER A 202 -28.38 6.83 9.66
C SER A 202 -28.06 8.01 8.73
N LYS A 203 -28.27 9.24 9.21
CA LYS A 203 -27.96 10.49 8.52
C LYS A 203 -26.46 10.66 8.25
N PHE A 204 -25.58 10.42 9.23
CA PHE A 204 -24.13 10.62 9.07
C PHE A 204 -23.51 9.61 8.09
N LYS A 205 -24.03 8.37 8.10
CA LYS A 205 -23.62 7.32 7.15
C LYS A 205 -24.02 7.67 5.72
N THR A 206 -25.25 8.11 5.54
CA THR A 206 -25.78 8.54 4.24
C THR A 206 -25.05 9.78 3.73
N ILE A 207 -24.77 10.75 4.60
CA ILE A 207 -23.99 11.95 4.24
C ILE A 207 -22.56 11.55 3.82
N GLY A 208 -21.89 10.66 4.56
CA GLY A 208 -20.55 10.18 4.18
C GLY A 208 -20.51 9.49 2.81
N ALA A 209 -21.49 8.62 2.52
CA ALA A 209 -21.60 7.96 1.23
C ALA A 209 -21.89 8.96 0.09
N ILE A 210 -22.78 9.93 0.33
CA ILE A 210 -23.09 10.98 -0.65
C ILE A 210 -21.86 11.87 -0.91
N VAL A 211 -21.12 12.26 0.13
CA VAL A 211 -19.90 13.06 -0.02
C VAL A 211 -18.87 12.29 -0.84
N ILE A 212 -18.62 11.00 -0.57
CA ILE A 212 -17.68 10.18 -1.35
C ILE A 212 -18.11 10.09 -2.82
N LEU A 213 -19.41 9.93 -3.10
CA LEU A 213 -19.93 9.86 -4.46
C LEU A 213 -19.86 11.21 -5.18
N ILE A 214 -20.20 12.31 -4.52
CA ILE A 214 -20.07 13.66 -5.08
C ILE A 214 -18.61 13.99 -5.36
N LEU A 215 -17.72 13.63 -4.44
CA LEU A 215 -16.29 13.86 -4.55
C LEU A 215 -15.69 13.01 -5.70
N GLY A 216 -16.08 11.74 -5.81
CA GLY A 216 -15.71 10.88 -6.93
C GLY A 216 -16.28 11.36 -8.28
N LEU A 217 -17.52 11.85 -8.29
CA LEU A 217 -18.15 12.43 -9.48
C LEU A 217 -17.44 13.72 -9.89
N ALA A 218 -17.12 14.59 -8.92
CA ALA A 218 -16.38 15.82 -9.17
C ALA A 218 -15.01 15.53 -9.78
N LEU A 219 -14.28 14.50 -9.32
CA LEU A 219 -13.02 14.06 -9.96
C LEU A 219 -13.22 13.52 -11.38
N ALA A 220 -14.30 12.77 -11.62
CA ALA A 220 -14.60 12.28 -12.97
C ALA A 220 -14.84 13.43 -13.96
N PHE A 221 -15.39 14.56 -13.50
CA PHE A 221 -15.59 15.76 -14.31
C PHE A 221 -14.38 16.71 -14.34
N LEU A 222 -13.62 16.85 -13.24
CA LEU A 222 -12.47 17.77 -13.15
C LEU A 222 -11.21 17.23 -13.83
N ASN A 223 -11.12 15.91 -14.02
CA ASN A 223 -9.95 15.29 -14.63
C ASN A 223 -10.32 14.73 -16.01
N PRO A 224 -10.38 15.55 -17.07
CA PRO A 224 -10.51 15.12 -18.46
C PRO A 224 -9.14 14.74 -19.05
N ASP A 225 -8.25 14.10 -18.30
CA ASP A 225 -7.09 13.47 -18.91
C ASP A 225 -7.60 12.24 -19.68
N GLY A 226 -7.75 12.42 -21.00
CA GLY A 226 -7.81 11.33 -21.96
C GLY A 226 -6.66 10.33 -21.73
N PRO A 227 -6.77 9.13 -22.30
CA PRO A 227 -6.11 7.91 -21.82
C PRO A 227 -4.63 8.18 -21.53
N ALA A 228 -4.23 7.94 -20.28
CA ALA A 228 -2.85 7.82 -19.82
C ALA A 228 -1.83 8.61 -20.67
N SER A 229 -1.54 9.84 -20.28
CA SER A 229 -0.40 10.59 -20.85
C SER A 229 0.83 9.66 -20.93
N PRO A 230 1.57 9.68 -22.05
CA PRO A 230 2.52 8.66 -22.46
C PRO A 230 3.78 8.72 -21.59
N GLY A 231 3.70 8.15 -20.40
CA GLY A 231 4.83 7.85 -19.50
C GLY A 231 4.99 6.35 -19.25
N GLN A 232 4.28 5.51 -20.02
CA GLN A 232 4.42 4.04 -19.99
C GLN A 232 5.42 3.51 -21.03
N GLU A 233 6.32 4.37 -21.49
CA GLU A 233 7.40 4.00 -22.41
C GLU A 233 8.76 4.18 -21.73
N SER A 234 8.96 3.53 -20.58
CA SER A 234 10.30 3.42 -19.99
C SER A 234 10.49 2.11 -19.22
N VAL A 235 10.28 0.98 -19.91
CA VAL A 235 11.13 -0.23 -19.79
C VAL A 235 10.99 -1.02 -21.10
N LYS A 236 11.56 -0.51 -22.20
CA LYS A 236 11.76 -1.31 -23.42
C LYS A 236 13.18 -1.19 -24.00
N GLY A 237 14.14 -0.70 -23.21
CA GLY A 237 15.47 -0.39 -23.70
C GLY A 237 16.63 -0.61 -22.73
N ALA A 238 16.50 -1.49 -21.73
CA ALA A 238 17.61 -1.83 -20.83
C ALA A 238 17.99 -3.33 -20.78
N ASP A 239 17.23 -4.21 -21.43
CA ASP A 239 17.47 -5.67 -21.43
C ASP A 239 18.13 -6.22 -22.71
N ALA A 240 18.82 -5.37 -23.49
CA ALA A 240 19.46 -5.80 -24.75
C ALA A 240 20.99 -5.92 -24.71
N LYS A 241 21.66 -5.76 -23.55
CA LYS A 241 23.12 -5.83 -23.52
C LYS A 241 23.72 -6.22 -22.16
N ALA A 242 23.39 -7.41 -21.67
CA ALA A 242 24.18 -8.08 -20.65
C ALA A 242 24.14 -9.61 -20.77
N THR A 243 24.08 -10.14 -22.00
CA THR A 243 24.39 -11.55 -22.28
C THR A 243 25.71 -11.60 -23.03
N THR A 244 26.82 -11.62 -22.29
CA THR A 244 28.08 -12.30 -22.62
C THR A 244 29.03 -12.14 -21.43
N LEU A 245 28.99 -13.09 -20.50
CA LEU A 245 30.09 -13.35 -19.57
C LEU A 245 30.97 -14.43 -20.22
N ASP A 246 32.12 -14.02 -20.75
CA ASP A 246 33.26 -14.91 -21.01
C ASP A 246 34.41 -14.51 -20.06
N ALA A 247 35.01 -15.52 -19.43
CA ALA A 247 35.97 -15.42 -18.32
C ALA A 247 37.44 -15.21 -18.80
N PRO A 248 38.49 -15.41 -17.97
CA PRO A 248 39.17 -14.39 -17.15
C PRO A 248 40.68 -14.19 -17.50
N ARG A 249 41.30 -13.07 -17.08
CA ARG A 249 42.78 -12.88 -16.88
C ARG A 249 43.04 -11.52 -16.21
N SER A 250 43.48 -11.47 -14.96
CA SER A 250 44.87 -11.46 -14.47
C SER A 250 45.59 -10.10 -14.56
N GLN A 251 46.02 -9.62 -13.38
CA GLN A 251 47.22 -8.81 -13.05
C GLN A 251 47.06 -7.36 -12.53
N ALA A 252 47.53 -7.21 -11.28
CA ALA A 252 48.36 -6.13 -10.71
C ALA A 252 47.74 -4.78 -10.28
N ALA A 253 47.79 -4.52 -8.97
CA ALA A 253 47.94 -3.19 -8.36
C ALA A 253 49.41 -2.70 -8.53
N PRO A 254 49.82 -1.43 -8.26
CA PRO A 254 49.15 -0.39 -7.43
C PRO A 254 49.26 1.07 -7.95
N ALA A 255 48.83 2.01 -7.09
CA ALA A 255 49.27 3.42 -6.93
C ALA A 255 48.20 4.50 -7.18
N ALA A 256 48.29 5.53 -6.34
CA ALA A 256 47.34 6.59 -6.07
C ALA A 256 47.13 7.57 -7.23
N GLU A 257 45.89 8.09 -7.35
CA GLU A 257 45.55 9.50 -7.52
C GLU A 257 44.04 9.66 -7.80
N GLY A 258 43.43 10.72 -7.25
CA GLY A 258 42.26 11.34 -7.87
C GLY A 258 40.88 10.84 -7.45
N PHE A 259 40.35 11.44 -6.39
CA PHE A 259 38.91 11.54 -6.12
C PHE A 259 38.21 12.22 -7.31
N LYS A 260 37.24 11.53 -7.94
CA LYS A 260 36.41 12.09 -9.02
C LYS A 260 34.94 11.81 -8.72
N ILE A 261 34.27 12.79 -8.12
CA ILE A 261 32.80 12.85 -8.06
C ILE A 261 32.31 13.18 -9.47
N VAL A 262 31.40 12.39 -10.03
CA VAL A 262 30.74 12.71 -11.29
C VAL A 262 29.24 12.47 -11.10
N HIS A 263 28.47 13.50 -11.46
CA HIS A 263 27.01 13.66 -11.46
C HIS A 263 26.36 14.11 -10.15
N ASP A 264 26.52 15.42 -9.93
CA ASP A 264 25.59 16.31 -9.25
C ASP A 264 24.43 16.61 -10.23
N GLU A 265 23.21 16.15 -9.92
CA GLU A 265 21.99 16.44 -10.68
C GLU A 265 21.05 17.22 -9.74
N GLY A 266 21.38 18.49 -9.54
CA GLY A 266 20.51 19.49 -8.94
C GLY A 266 20.13 20.53 -9.99
N CYS A 267 18.92 20.41 -10.54
CA CYS A 267 18.02 21.48 -11.00
C CYS A 267 16.69 20.85 -11.47
#